data_AF-A0A955RDK9-F1
#
_entry.id   AF-A0A955RDK9-F1
#
_cell.length_a   1.000
_cell.length_b   1.000
_cell.length_c   1.000
_cell.angle_alpha   90.00
_cell.angle_beta   90.00
_cell.angle_gamma   90.00
#
_symmetry.space_group_name_H-M   'P 1'
#
loop_
_entity.id
_entity.type
_entity.pdbx_description
1 polymer ?
#
loop_
_entity_poly.entity_id
_entity_poly.type
_entity_poly.pdbx_seq_one_letter_code
_entity_poly.pdbx_strand_id
1 'polypeptide(L)'
;MSTGLRSGEDRDQVRVSSHSEDHRSWDELELELRTLQRAEEPIGSLPVYVPKHVPQRLPAGVMLGATATWLASVFALCYVALPAGMAITGINGTVLMSAPRALISYGMGAFVVAVGAAVLRPAIRLGFGGPRDPVVSATLGGLGVWAVVHNTSALLEPFWAMSPLELLTFVAANVVEMTLLGMMFASFTRSRAVAMALGGGFQLLTMGLFLTLLTLI
;
A
#
# COMPACT_ATOMS: atom_id res chain seq x y z
N MET A 1 13.40 35.50 -62.87
CA MET A 1 13.14 34.11 -62.43
C MET A 1 12.18 34.19 -61.24
N SER A 2 10.92 34.52 -61.47
CA SER A 2 9.75 33.62 -61.70
C SER A 2 9.46 32.67 -60.53
N THR A 3 8.41 33.04 -59.81
CA THR A 3 7.67 32.39 -58.72
C THR A 3 7.03 31.06 -59.12
N GLY A 4 6.94 30.12 -58.17
CA GLY A 4 6.22 28.85 -58.33
C GLY A 4 5.63 28.35 -57.00
N LEU A 5 4.51 28.95 -56.59
CA LEU A 5 3.60 28.42 -55.57
C LEU A 5 2.82 27.24 -56.17
N ARG A 6 2.73 26.11 -55.45
CA ARG A 6 1.73 25.07 -55.73
C ARG A 6 0.97 24.72 -54.46
N SER A 7 -0.21 25.33 -54.39
CA SER A 7 -1.35 24.93 -53.57
C SER A 7 -1.89 23.59 -54.08
N GLY A 8 -2.08 22.65 -53.17
CA GLY A 8 -2.80 21.38 -53.39
C GLY A 8 -3.76 21.20 -52.23
N GLU A 9 -4.93 21.84 -52.35
CA GLU A 9 -6.02 21.81 -51.39
C GLU A 9 -6.90 20.60 -51.70
N ASP A 10 -6.56 19.44 -51.11
CA ASP A 10 -7.39 18.23 -51.15
C ASP A 10 -8.50 18.37 -50.09
N ARG A 11 -9.68 18.80 -50.54
CA ARG A 11 -10.89 18.85 -49.71
C ARG A 11 -11.57 17.48 -49.76
N ASP A 12 -11.20 16.63 -48.81
CA ASP A 12 -12.00 15.45 -48.50
C ASP A 12 -13.35 15.88 -47.92
N GLN A 13 -14.40 15.63 -48.70
CA GLN A 13 -15.78 15.75 -48.27
C GLN A 13 -16.05 14.71 -47.17
N VAL A 14 -15.99 15.15 -45.91
CA VAL A 14 -16.52 14.39 -44.78
C VAL A 14 -18.03 14.28 -44.94
N ARG A 15 -18.46 13.15 -45.51
CA ARG A 15 -19.85 12.73 -45.61
C ARG A 15 -20.34 12.45 -44.19
N VAL A 16 -20.96 13.45 -43.56
CA VAL A 16 -21.68 13.30 -42.29
C VAL A 16 -22.86 12.37 -42.55
N SER A 17 -22.66 11.07 -42.33
CA SER A 17 -23.76 10.12 -42.21
C SER A 17 -24.58 10.55 -41.01
N SER A 18 -25.76 11.10 -41.27
CA SER A 18 -26.80 11.34 -40.28
C SER A 18 -26.99 10.06 -39.47
N HIS A 19 -26.45 10.07 -38.25
CA HIS A 19 -26.65 9.04 -37.25
C HIS A 19 -28.15 9.02 -36.99
N SER A 20 -28.87 8.05 -37.57
CA SER A 20 -30.27 7.84 -37.22
C SER A 20 -30.25 7.48 -35.75
N GLU A 21 -30.75 8.38 -34.91
CA GLU A 21 -31.03 8.10 -33.52
C GLU A 21 -31.93 6.87 -33.50
N ASP A 22 -31.33 5.74 -33.16
CA ASP A 22 -31.97 4.45 -33.04
C ASP A 22 -32.95 4.59 -31.88
N HIS A 23 -34.18 5.00 -32.18
CA HIS A 23 -35.29 5.08 -31.24
C HIS A 23 -35.69 3.65 -30.85
N ARG A 24 -34.80 2.98 -30.11
CA ARG A 24 -35.15 1.78 -29.36
C ARG A 24 -36.30 2.16 -28.46
N SER A 25 -37.41 1.45 -28.63
CA SER A 25 -38.57 1.62 -27.78
C SER A 25 -38.13 1.41 -26.33
N TRP A 26 -38.62 2.24 -25.42
CA TRP A 26 -38.39 2.06 -23.98
C TRP A 26 -38.80 0.67 -23.51
N ASP A 27 -39.80 0.07 -24.17
CA ASP A 27 -40.23 -1.31 -23.89
C ASP A 27 -39.15 -2.34 -24.20
N GLU A 28 -38.33 -2.10 -25.23
CA GLU A 28 -37.25 -3.01 -25.65
C GLU A 28 -36.07 -2.92 -24.68
N LEU A 29 -35.73 -1.70 -24.24
CA LEU A 29 -34.73 -1.48 -23.18
C LEU A 29 -35.19 -2.04 -21.84
N GLU A 30 -36.47 -1.92 -21.49
CA GLU A 30 -37.00 -2.47 -20.25
C GLU A 30 -37.04 -4.00 -20.30
N LEU A 31 -37.31 -4.59 -21.48
CA LEU A 31 -37.20 -6.02 -21.69
C LEU A 31 -35.74 -6.49 -21.56
N GLU A 32 -34.78 -5.78 -22.15
CA GLU A 32 -33.35 -6.10 -22.08
C GLU A 32 -32.83 -6.00 -20.63
N LEU A 33 -33.22 -4.95 -19.89
CA LEU A 33 -32.92 -4.79 -18.46
C LEU A 33 -33.53 -5.91 -17.61
N ARG A 34 -34.79 -6.29 -17.85
CA ARG A 34 -35.42 -7.41 -17.13
C ARG A 34 -34.77 -8.75 -17.47
N THR A 35 -34.25 -8.90 -18.69
CA THR A 35 -33.53 -10.10 -19.11
C THR A 35 -32.16 -10.17 -18.46
N LEU A 36 -31.44 -9.05 -18.35
CA LEU A 36 -30.18 -8.96 -17.61
C LEU A 36 -30.38 -9.16 -16.10
N GLN A 37 -31.42 -8.58 -15.51
CA GLN A 37 -31.75 -8.78 -14.10
C GLN A 37 -32.21 -10.21 -13.79
N ARG A 38 -32.84 -10.91 -14.75
CA ARG A 38 -33.10 -12.37 -14.64
C ARG A 38 -31.84 -13.21 -14.82
N ALA A 39 -30.89 -12.79 -15.64
CA ALA A 39 -29.59 -13.43 -15.73
C ALA A 39 -28.73 -13.20 -14.47
N GLU A 40 -29.05 -12.15 -13.70
CA GLU A 40 -28.58 -11.91 -12.33
C GLU A 40 -29.48 -12.56 -11.26
N GLU A 41 -30.40 -13.47 -11.62
CA GLU A 41 -30.85 -14.43 -10.62
C GLU A 41 -29.60 -15.13 -10.08
N PRO A 42 -29.35 -15.11 -8.76
CA PRO A 42 -28.11 -15.57 -8.19
C PRO A 42 -27.99 -17.04 -8.57
N ILE A 43 -27.11 -17.33 -9.55
CA ILE A 43 -26.70 -18.69 -9.90
C ILE A 43 -26.38 -19.34 -8.57
N GLY A 44 -27.30 -20.21 -8.13
CA GLY A 44 -27.44 -20.58 -6.72
C GLY A 44 -26.08 -20.84 -6.15
N SER A 45 -25.66 -19.96 -5.23
CA SER A 45 -24.29 -19.80 -4.72
C SER A 45 -23.44 -21.02 -5.00
N LEU A 46 -22.86 -21.11 -6.20
CA LEU A 46 -21.86 -22.13 -6.45
C LEU A 46 -20.83 -21.85 -5.38
N PRO A 47 -20.56 -22.81 -4.46
CA PRO A 47 -19.60 -22.56 -3.42
C PRO A 47 -18.33 -22.18 -4.18
N VAL A 48 -17.96 -20.90 -4.11
CA VAL A 48 -16.67 -20.45 -4.61
C VAL A 48 -15.73 -21.25 -3.74
N TYR A 49 -15.25 -22.36 -4.27
CA TYR A 49 -14.24 -23.18 -3.65
C TYR A 49 -12.99 -22.33 -3.72
N VAL A 50 -12.87 -21.39 -2.79
CA VAL A 50 -11.61 -20.77 -2.44
C VAL A 50 -10.85 -21.92 -1.82
N PRO A 51 -9.85 -22.50 -2.52
CA PRO A 51 -9.10 -23.61 -1.97
C PRO A 51 -8.62 -23.16 -0.60
N LYS A 52 -8.96 -23.94 0.43
CA LYS A 52 -8.53 -23.64 1.79
C LYS A 52 -7.01 -23.71 1.80
N HIS A 53 -6.34 -22.58 1.57
CA HIS A 53 -4.92 -22.53 1.41
C HIS A 53 -4.27 -23.10 2.67
N VAL A 54 -3.72 -24.29 2.51
CA VAL A 54 -3.05 -25.01 3.59
C VAL A 54 -1.85 -24.15 4.02
N PRO A 55 -1.67 -23.86 5.32
CA PRO A 55 -0.51 -23.10 5.77
C PRO A 55 0.78 -23.79 5.31
N GLN A 56 1.65 -23.07 4.58
CA GLN A 56 2.88 -23.62 4.03
C GLN A 56 4.10 -23.13 4.81
N ARG A 57 5.02 -24.03 5.14
CA ARG A 57 6.33 -23.66 5.70
C ARG A 57 7.35 -23.65 4.58
N LEU A 58 7.92 -22.47 4.32
CA LEU A 58 8.95 -22.31 3.31
C LEU A 58 10.35 -22.71 3.86
N PRO A 59 11.31 -23.06 2.98
CA PRO A 59 12.71 -23.15 3.35
C PRO A 59 13.23 -21.80 3.87
N ALA A 60 14.19 -21.83 4.81
CA ALA A 60 14.70 -20.62 5.46
C ALA A 60 15.31 -19.61 4.47
N GLY A 61 16.09 -20.07 3.48
CA GLY A 61 16.67 -19.19 2.45
C GLY A 61 15.63 -18.50 1.58
N VAL A 62 14.55 -19.21 1.23
CA VAL A 62 13.42 -18.64 0.46
C VAL A 62 12.68 -17.61 1.31
N MET A 63 12.44 -17.90 2.60
CA MET A 63 11.81 -16.96 3.53
C MET A 63 12.64 -15.69 3.71
N LEU A 64 13.95 -15.85 3.92
CA LEU A 64 14.88 -14.74 4.08
C LEU A 64 14.87 -13.84 2.84
N GLY A 65 15.00 -14.44 1.65
CA GLY A 65 14.97 -13.70 0.38
C GLY A 65 13.65 -12.98 0.15
N ALA A 66 12.50 -13.66 0.34
CA ALA A 66 11.20 -13.05 0.15
C ALA A 66 10.95 -11.90 1.14
N THR A 67 11.31 -12.09 2.41
CA THR A 67 11.15 -11.07 3.46
C THR A 67 12.05 -9.86 3.19
N ALA A 68 13.32 -10.09 2.85
CA ALA A 68 14.27 -9.04 2.51
C ALA A 68 13.83 -8.24 1.27
N THR A 69 13.39 -8.93 0.21
CA THR A 69 12.87 -8.28 -1.00
C THR A 69 11.64 -7.43 -0.68
N TRP A 70 10.69 -7.95 0.09
CA TRP A 70 9.51 -7.18 0.49
C TRP A 70 9.88 -5.92 1.28
N LEU A 71 10.73 -6.06 2.30
CA LEU A 71 11.19 -4.93 3.11
C LEU A 71 11.98 -3.90 2.29
N ALA A 72 12.81 -4.35 1.34
CA ALA A 72 13.50 -3.45 0.42
C ALA A 72 12.53 -2.69 -0.48
N SER A 73 11.46 -3.34 -0.97
CA SER A 73 10.41 -2.67 -1.75
C SER A 73 9.64 -1.65 -0.91
N VAL A 74 9.30 -1.98 0.34
CA VAL A 74 8.66 -1.04 1.27
C VAL A 74 9.57 0.16 1.54
N PHE A 75 10.86 -0.09 1.78
CA PHE A 75 11.83 0.99 1.97
C PHE A 75 11.90 1.91 0.75
N ALA A 76 12.09 1.32 -0.44
CA ALA A 76 12.17 2.09 -1.68
C ALA A 76 10.91 2.92 -1.93
N LEU A 77 9.73 2.38 -1.64
CA LEU A 77 8.48 3.11 -1.80
C LEU A 77 8.32 4.22 -0.75
N CYS A 78 8.47 3.89 0.53
CA CYS A 78 8.11 4.76 1.65
C CYS A 78 9.19 5.79 2.02
N TYR A 79 10.46 5.49 1.79
CA TYR A 79 11.59 6.33 2.20
C TYR A 79 12.35 6.95 1.01
N VAL A 80 12.05 6.52 -0.22
CA VAL A 80 12.66 7.10 -1.43
C VAL A 80 11.58 7.70 -2.34
N ALA A 81 10.68 6.88 -2.88
CA ALA A 81 9.72 7.33 -3.90
C ALA A 81 8.70 8.33 -3.35
N LEU A 82 8.06 8.04 -2.20
CA LEU A 82 7.11 8.95 -1.57
C LEU A 82 7.76 10.29 -1.17
N PRO A 83 8.89 10.32 -0.43
CA PRO A 83 9.57 11.57 -0.13
C PRO A 83 10.03 12.35 -1.35
N ALA A 84 10.54 11.68 -2.39
CA ALA A 84 10.92 12.34 -3.64
C ALA A 84 9.70 12.97 -4.34
N GLY A 85 8.57 12.27 -4.37
CA GLY A 85 7.31 12.80 -4.89
C GLY A 85 6.82 14.03 -4.12
N MET A 86 6.88 13.99 -2.78
CA MET A 86 6.53 15.13 -1.93
C MET A 86 7.47 16.33 -2.12
N ALA A 87 8.78 16.07 -2.26
CA ALA A 87 9.76 17.11 -2.51
C ALA A 87 9.51 17.84 -3.85
N ILE A 88 9.13 17.10 -4.90
CA ILE A 88 8.78 17.68 -6.21
C ILE A 88 7.53 18.57 -6.12
N THR A 89 6.56 18.22 -5.28
CA THR A 89 5.34 19.03 -5.08
C THR A 89 5.51 20.18 -4.07
N GLY A 90 6.72 20.36 -3.52
CA GLY A 90 7.02 21.40 -2.53
C GLY A 90 6.51 21.09 -1.12
N ILE A 91 6.06 19.86 -0.88
CA ILE A 91 5.57 19.39 0.42
C ILE A 91 6.76 18.78 1.17
N ASN A 92 7.18 19.42 2.27
CA ASN A 92 8.12 18.85 3.25
C ASN A 92 9.50 18.38 2.71
N GLY A 93 10.34 19.32 2.28
CA GLY A 93 11.74 19.04 1.90
C GLY A 93 12.64 18.52 3.03
N THR A 94 12.23 18.69 4.30
CA THR A 94 12.97 18.24 5.49
C THR A 94 12.96 16.73 5.68
N VAL A 95 11.95 16.02 5.17
CA VAL A 95 11.82 14.56 5.30
C VAL A 95 12.98 13.84 4.60
N LEU A 96 13.43 14.34 3.44
CA LEU A 96 14.56 13.77 2.71
C LEU A 96 15.87 13.82 3.51
N MET A 97 16.05 14.85 4.34
CA MET A 97 17.25 15.03 5.18
C MET A 97 17.31 14.01 6.33
N SER A 98 16.17 13.42 6.69
CA SER A 98 16.09 12.35 7.71
C SER A 98 16.40 10.96 7.15
N ALA A 99 16.45 10.82 5.82
CA ALA A 99 16.59 9.54 5.13
C ALA A 99 17.82 8.71 5.54
N PRO A 100 19.02 9.28 5.79
CA PRO A 100 20.17 8.48 6.22
C PRO A 100 19.95 7.80 7.57
N ARG A 101 19.32 8.50 8.52
CA ARG A 101 19.00 7.93 9.85
C ARG A 101 17.89 6.90 9.76
N ALA A 102 16.85 7.20 8.98
CA ALA A 102 15.77 6.27 8.72
C ALA A 102 16.25 4.99 8.02
N LEU A 103 17.22 5.09 7.11
CA LEU A 103 17.84 3.95 6.45
C LEU A 103 18.53 3.02 7.45
N ILE A 104 19.29 3.57 8.40
CA ILE A 104 19.99 2.75 9.41
C ILE A 104 18.98 2.07 10.33
N SER A 105 18.03 2.81 10.91
CA SER A 105 17.05 2.24 11.84
C SER A 105 16.13 1.23 11.15
N TYR A 106 15.64 1.54 9.95
CA TYR A 106 14.83 0.64 9.15
C TYR A 106 15.64 -0.58 8.72
N GLY A 107 16.87 -0.40 8.23
CA GLY A 107 17.74 -1.49 7.79
C GLY A 107 18.03 -2.50 8.90
N MET A 108 18.31 -2.02 10.12
CA MET A 108 18.47 -2.87 11.29
C MET A 108 17.17 -3.59 11.68
N GLY A 109 16.04 -2.89 11.70
CA GLY A 109 14.74 -3.52 11.96
C GLY A 109 14.37 -4.58 10.93
N ALA A 110 14.60 -4.26 9.65
CA ALA A 110 14.38 -5.15 8.52
C ALA A 110 15.26 -6.41 8.61
N PHE A 111 16.53 -6.26 8.98
CA PHE A 111 17.43 -7.38 9.23
C PHE A 111 16.91 -8.30 10.35
N VAL A 112 16.49 -7.73 11.49
CA VAL A 112 15.92 -8.49 12.60
C VAL A 112 14.67 -9.26 12.18
N VAL A 113 13.77 -8.64 11.42
CA VAL A 113 12.56 -9.30 10.91
C VAL A 113 12.91 -10.41 9.91
N ALA A 114 13.81 -10.16 8.97
CA ALA A 114 14.19 -11.13 7.94
C ALA A 114 14.86 -12.36 8.56
N VAL A 115 15.81 -12.17 9.48
CA VAL A 115 16.44 -13.27 10.23
C VAL A 115 15.41 -13.97 11.14
N GLY A 116 14.57 -13.21 11.85
CA GLY A 116 13.52 -13.76 12.70
C GLY A 116 12.54 -14.65 11.93
N ALA A 117 12.08 -14.20 10.76
CA ALA A 117 11.23 -14.98 9.87
C ALA A 117 11.93 -16.24 9.36
N ALA A 118 13.21 -16.13 8.98
CA ALA A 118 14.01 -17.27 8.50
C ALA A 118 14.26 -18.33 9.60
N VAL A 119 14.46 -17.91 10.85
CA VAL A 119 14.70 -18.81 11.99
C VAL A 119 13.39 -19.43 12.49
N LEU A 120 12.36 -18.62 12.73
CA LEU A 120 11.08 -19.09 13.26
C LEU A 120 10.25 -19.86 12.23
N ARG A 121 10.47 -19.60 10.93
CA ARG A 121 9.80 -20.24 9.79
C ARG A 121 8.27 -20.29 10.00
N PRO A 122 7.62 -19.11 10.15
CA PRO A 122 6.18 -19.07 10.36
C PRO A 122 5.46 -19.77 9.20
N ALA A 123 4.36 -20.43 9.51
CA ALA A 123 3.53 -21.03 8.47
C ALA A 123 2.83 -19.91 7.70
N ILE A 124 3.21 -19.75 6.44
CA ILE A 124 2.66 -18.73 5.54
C ILE A 124 1.24 -19.09 5.18
N ARG A 125 0.35 -18.11 5.32
CA ARG A 125 -1.07 -18.27 5.08
C ARG A 125 -1.52 -17.23 4.05
N LEU A 126 -1.46 -17.62 2.78
CA LEU A 126 -2.05 -16.85 1.69
C LEU A 126 -3.54 -17.15 1.72
N GLY A 127 -4.42 -16.18 1.93
CA GLY A 127 -5.86 -16.43 1.88
C GLY A 127 -6.67 -15.35 2.58
N PHE A 128 -7.51 -14.70 1.79
CA PHE A 128 -8.50 -13.72 2.20
C PHE A 128 -9.81 -14.45 2.55
N GLY A 129 -10.44 -14.14 3.68
CA GLY A 129 -11.73 -14.77 4.03
C GLY A 129 -12.02 -14.98 5.52
N GLY A 130 -11.23 -14.41 6.43
CA GLY A 130 -11.62 -14.36 7.85
C GLY A 130 -12.50 -13.14 8.15
N PRO A 131 -13.45 -13.20 9.09
CA PRO A 131 -14.34 -12.08 9.44
C PRO A 131 -13.62 -10.86 10.05
N ARG A 132 -12.31 -10.95 10.28
CA ARG A 132 -11.49 -9.81 10.72
C ARG A 132 -10.07 -9.93 10.18
N ASP A 133 -9.58 -8.80 9.67
CA ASP A 133 -8.34 -8.71 8.91
C ASP A 133 -7.10 -8.54 9.83
N PRO A 134 -6.17 -9.51 9.83
CA PRO A 134 -4.91 -9.39 10.55
C PRO A 134 -4.04 -8.24 10.03
N VAL A 135 -4.21 -7.83 8.75
CA VAL A 135 -3.49 -6.69 8.16
C VAL A 135 -3.83 -5.43 8.93
N VAL A 136 -5.11 -5.11 9.06
CA VAL A 136 -5.59 -3.95 9.83
C VAL A 136 -5.07 -3.98 11.27
N SER A 137 -5.05 -5.16 11.90
CA SER A 137 -4.57 -5.30 13.27
C SER A 137 -3.06 -5.00 13.39
N ALA A 138 -2.25 -5.48 12.45
CA ALA A 138 -0.83 -5.17 12.38
C ALA A 138 -0.58 -3.68 12.09
N THR A 139 -1.31 -3.10 11.13
CA THR A 139 -1.25 -1.68 10.81
C THR A 139 -1.54 -0.82 12.04
N LEU A 140 -2.63 -1.11 12.76
CA LEU A 140 -3.00 -0.39 13.98
C LEU A 140 -1.97 -0.56 15.10
N GLY A 141 -1.33 -1.73 15.21
CA GLY A 141 -0.24 -1.95 16.15
C GLY A 141 0.93 -1.01 15.88
N GLY A 142 1.37 -0.90 14.62
CA GLY A 142 2.46 0.01 14.22
C GLY A 142 2.07 1.48 14.38
N LEU A 143 0.91 1.88 13.88
CA LEU A 143 0.41 3.27 14.01
C LEU A 143 0.22 3.68 15.48
N GLY A 144 -0.22 2.75 16.33
CA GLY A 144 -0.36 3.00 17.77
C GLY A 144 0.97 3.36 18.43
N VAL A 145 2.05 2.67 18.07
CA VAL A 145 3.39 3.00 18.57
C VAL A 145 3.83 4.38 18.09
N TRP A 146 3.62 4.70 16.82
CA TRP A 146 3.91 6.04 16.31
C TRP A 146 3.18 7.14 17.07
N ALA A 147 1.87 6.95 17.29
CA ALA A 147 1.06 7.91 18.02
C ALA A 147 1.55 8.13 19.44
N VAL A 148 1.92 7.05 20.15
CA VAL A 148 2.50 7.16 21.49
C VAL A 148 3.85 7.88 21.44
N VAL A 149 4.76 7.45 20.56
CA VAL A 149 6.13 7.96 20.52
C VAL A 149 6.19 9.45 20.16
N HIS A 150 5.43 9.92 19.16
CA HIS A 150 5.40 11.36 18.83
C HIS A 150 4.85 12.24 19.97
N ASN A 151 3.88 11.74 20.73
CA ASN A 151 3.25 12.55 21.78
C ASN A 151 3.95 12.44 23.13
N THR A 152 4.93 11.53 23.28
CA THR A 152 5.64 11.31 24.56
C THR A 152 7.14 11.55 24.48
N SER A 153 7.74 11.47 23.30
CA SER A 153 9.16 11.75 23.10
C SER A 153 9.42 13.25 23.03
N ALA A 154 10.41 13.73 23.79
CA ALA A 154 10.89 15.11 23.68
C ALA A 154 11.76 15.35 22.43
N LEU A 155 12.15 14.29 21.72
CA LEU A 155 13.00 14.36 20.52
C LEU A 155 12.20 14.51 19.22
N LEU A 156 10.88 14.34 19.28
CA LEU A 156 10.00 14.43 18.12
C LEU A 156 8.97 15.52 18.34
N GLU A 157 8.55 16.16 17.25
CA GLU A 157 7.43 17.09 17.29
C GLU A 157 6.13 16.33 17.58
N PRO A 158 5.33 16.76 18.57
CA PRO A 158 4.06 16.12 18.85
C PRO A 158 3.01 16.50 17.80
N PHE A 159 2.02 15.63 17.60
CA PHE A 159 1.02 15.81 16.53
C PHE A 159 0.18 17.08 16.65
N TRP A 160 0.00 17.60 17.86
CA TRP A 160 -0.74 18.85 18.10
C TRP A 160 0.05 20.10 17.73
N ALA A 161 1.37 19.99 17.53
CA ALA A 161 2.23 21.09 17.09
C ALA A 161 2.40 21.12 15.56
N MET A 162 2.21 19.98 14.89
CA MET A 162 2.31 19.88 13.43
C MET A 162 1.22 20.67 12.71
N SER A 163 1.55 21.24 11.55
CA SER A 163 0.55 21.85 10.68
C SER A 163 -0.44 20.79 10.14
N PRO A 164 -1.70 21.13 9.80
CA PRO A 164 -2.67 20.14 9.30
C PRO A 164 -2.20 19.38 8.06
N LEU A 165 -1.51 20.07 7.14
CA LEU A 165 -0.98 19.45 5.92
C LEU A 165 0.16 18.48 6.23
N GLU A 166 1.06 18.87 7.13
CA GLU A 166 2.14 18.00 7.60
C GLU A 166 1.61 16.77 8.33
N LEU A 167 0.66 16.95 9.25
CA LEU A 167 0.04 15.83 9.96
C LEU A 167 -0.67 14.88 8.99
N LEU A 168 -1.41 15.40 8.01
CA LEU A 168 -2.10 14.59 7.01
C LEU A 168 -1.12 13.78 6.16
N THR A 169 -0.05 14.42 5.66
CA THR A 169 0.96 13.76 4.83
C THR A 169 1.75 12.72 5.62
N PHE A 170 2.13 13.05 6.87
CA PHE A 170 2.76 12.14 7.80
C PHE A 170 1.87 10.91 8.08
N VAL A 171 0.60 11.13 8.45
CA VAL A 171 -0.33 10.03 8.72
C VAL A 171 -0.55 9.17 7.48
N ALA A 172 -0.74 9.78 6.31
CA ALA A 172 -0.94 9.04 5.05
C ALA A 172 0.29 8.17 4.71
N ALA A 173 1.50 8.71 4.80
CA ALA A 173 2.73 7.96 4.55
C ALA A 173 2.88 6.77 5.51
N ASN A 174 2.61 6.99 6.80
CA ASN A 174 2.69 5.93 7.81
C ASN A 174 1.59 4.88 7.66
N VAL A 175 0.37 5.27 7.27
CA VAL A 175 -0.70 4.31 6.96
C VAL A 175 -0.29 3.41 5.79
N VAL A 176 0.30 3.98 4.74
CA VAL A 176 0.81 3.20 3.59
C VAL A 176 1.91 2.23 4.04
N GLU A 177 2.93 2.73 4.74
CA GLU A 177 4.04 1.89 5.23
C GLU A 177 3.54 0.77 6.13
N MET A 178 2.73 1.10 7.15
CA MET A 178 2.23 0.14 8.12
C MET A 178 1.26 -0.87 7.50
N THR A 179 0.54 -0.50 6.44
CA THR A 179 -0.31 -1.43 5.69
C THR A 179 0.52 -2.42 4.88
N LEU A 180 1.59 -1.96 4.21
CA LEU A 180 2.49 -2.85 3.48
C LEU A 180 3.22 -3.82 4.40
N LEU A 181 3.70 -3.34 5.56
CA LEU A 181 4.28 -4.20 6.60
C LEU A 181 3.22 -5.12 7.22
N GLY A 182 2.02 -4.61 7.44
CA GLY A 182 0.89 -5.35 7.97
C GLY A 182 0.49 -6.53 7.06
N MET A 183 0.55 -6.36 5.74
CA MET A 183 0.33 -7.45 4.78
C MET A 183 1.35 -8.58 4.94
N MET A 184 2.62 -8.24 5.13
CA MET A 184 3.67 -9.23 5.41
C MET A 184 3.43 -9.94 6.76
N PHE A 185 3.19 -9.21 7.85
CA PHE A 185 2.97 -9.81 9.16
C PHE A 185 1.67 -10.64 9.23
N ALA A 186 0.62 -10.22 8.54
CA ALA A 186 -0.61 -10.98 8.40
C ALA A 186 -0.40 -12.31 7.68
N SER A 187 0.61 -12.41 6.81
CA SER A 187 0.98 -13.68 6.18
C SER A 187 1.56 -14.69 7.18
N PHE A 188 2.11 -14.21 8.31
CA PHE A 188 2.73 -15.05 9.36
C PHE A 188 1.75 -15.54 10.42
N THR A 189 0.60 -14.88 10.60
CA THR A 189 -0.35 -15.20 11.69
C THR A 189 -1.80 -14.90 11.33
N ARG A 190 -2.73 -15.69 11.90
CA ARG A 190 -4.18 -15.42 11.85
C ARG A 190 -4.71 -14.71 13.10
N SER A 191 -3.89 -14.64 14.16
CA SER A 191 -4.30 -13.99 15.40
C SER A 191 -4.10 -12.49 15.29
N ARG A 192 -5.15 -11.71 15.57
CA ARG A 192 -5.09 -10.25 15.59
C ARG A 192 -4.17 -9.71 16.65
N ALA A 193 -4.19 -10.33 17.84
CA ALA A 193 -3.32 -9.93 18.93
C ALA A 193 -1.84 -10.13 18.54
N VAL A 194 -1.53 -11.26 17.88
CA VAL A 194 -0.18 -11.51 17.39
C VAL A 194 0.18 -10.57 16.25
N ALA A 195 -0.72 -10.33 15.30
CA ALA A 195 -0.48 -9.40 14.18
C ALA A 195 -0.22 -7.97 14.70
N MET A 196 -1.05 -7.50 15.63
CA MET A 196 -0.89 -6.22 16.31
C MET A 196 0.44 -6.13 17.06
N ALA A 197 0.82 -7.20 17.79
CA ALA A 197 2.10 -7.26 18.48
C ALA A 197 3.29 -7.28 17.51
N LEU A 198 3.18 -7.91 16.34
CA LEU A 198 4.22 -7.88 15.30
C LEU A 198 4.38 -6.48 14.71
N GLY A 199 3.28 -5.83 14.33
CA GLY A 199 3.31 -4.46 13.81
C GLY A 199 3.84 -3.45 14.83
N GLY A 200 3.32 -3.50 16.07
CA GLY A 200 3.79 -2.65 17.15
C GLY A 200 5.23 -2.95 17.56
N GLY A 201 5.62 -4.23 17.64
CA GLY A 201 6.98 -4.65 17.99
C GLY A 201 8.01 -4.21 16.95
N PHE A 202 7.68 -4.32 15.65
CA PHE A 202 8.53 -3.79 14.59
C PHE A 202 8.68 -2.27 14.72
N GLN A 203 7.57 -1.54 14.89
CA GLN A 203 7.62 -0.10 14.99
C GLN A 203 8.37 0.38 16.23
N LEU A 204 8.22 -0.32 17.36
CA LEU A 204 8.93 0.00 18.59
C LEU A 204 10.44 -0.20 18.43
N LEU A 205 10.84 -1.27 17.74
CA LEU A 205 12.25 -1.52 17.42
C LEU A 205 12.83 -0.43 16.51
N THR A 206 12.17 -0.12 15.40
CA THR A 206 12.67 0.88 14.44
C THR A 206 12.69 2.28 15.05
N MET A 207 11.67 2.66 15.83
CA MET A 207 11.64 3.94 16.54
C MET A 207 12.66 4.00 17.66
N GLY A 208 12.81 2.94 18.46
CA GLY A 208 13.82 2.89 19.51
C GLY A 208 15.24 3.09 18.94
N LEU A 209 15.54 2.41 17.83
CA LEU A 209 16.80 2.59 17.11
C LEU A 209 16.95 4.01 16.55
N PHE A 210 15.91 4.55 15.93
CA PHE A 210 15.93 5.90 15.37
C PHE A 210 16.18 6.97 16.45
N LEU A 211 15.46 6.91 17.58
CA LEU A 211 15.65 7.82 18.70
C LEU A 211 17.04 7.68 19.32
N THR A 212 17.56 6.45 19.43
CA THR A 212 18.93 6.22 19.91
C THR A 212 19.94 6.90 18.98
N LEU A 213 19.78 6.76 17.66
CA LEU A 213 20.65 7.43 16.68
C LEU A 213 20.57 8.95 16.76
N LEU A 214 19.41 9.52 17.09
CA LEU A 214 19.28 10.96 17.31
C LEU A 214 20.05 11.45 18.54
N THR A 215 20.15 10.64 19.60
CA THR A 215 20.86 11.03 20.84
C THR A 215 22.39 10.92 20.77
N LEU A 216 22.93 10.26 19.75
CA LEU A 216 24.38 10.02 19.62
C LEU A 216 25.12 11.17 18.90
N ILE A 217 24.43 12.25 18.53
CA ILE A 217 24.93 13.41 17.78
C ILE A 217 24.60 14.67 18.55
#